data_AF-A0A1I7K2W5-F1
#
_entry.id   AF-A0A1I7K2W5-F1
#
_cell.length_a   1.000
_cell.length_b   1.000
_cell.length_c   1.000
_cell.angle_alpha   90.00
_cell.angle_beta   90.00
_cell.angle_gamma   90.00
#
_symmetry.space_group_name_H-M   'P 1'
#
loop_
_entity.id
_entity.type
_entity.pdbx_description
1 polymer ?
#
loop_
_entity_poly.entity_id
_entity_poly.type
_entity_poly.pdbx_seq_one_letter_code
_entity_poly.pdbx_strand_id
1 'polypeptide(L)'
;MNDNFIEAVKKSNKSQYKIAKESGVPFSTINALFNRKQSVNNCATVTILRLSAVIGEDFFCLLDPYPLLDNTCGEYKGIKYTWKNCDESMQLNFDYNGEHVVIDTGLKLNLPSKQSEYPTIAEWNIDRFLQEKRFEAYAKELSNVRE
;
A
#
# COMPACT_ATOMS: atom_id res chain seq x y z
N MET A 1 3.98 -2.00 12.09
CA MET A 1 2.58 -2.19 12.48
C MET A 1 2.27 -1.39 13.74
N ASN A 2 1.22 -0.58 13.66
CA ASN A 2 0.69 0.41 14.60
C ASN A 2 1.69 1.51 14.96
N ASP A 3 2.66 1.78 14.10
CA ASP A 3 3.72 2.74 14.41
C ASP A 3 3.14 4.14 14.59
N ASN A 4 2.25 4.53 13.68
CA ASN A 4 1.51 5.79 13.72
C ASN A 4 0.65 5.92 14.99
N PHE A 5 -0.13 4.88 15.32
CA PHE A 5 -0.93 4.85 16.55
C PHE A 5 -0.08 4.96 17.82
N ILE A 6 1.01 4.19 17.92
CA ILE A 6 1.88 4.19 19.10
C ILE A 6 2.54 5.56 19.29
N GLU A 7 2.98 6.19 18.20
CA GLU A 7 3.54 7.53 18.22
C GLU A 7 2.50 8.57 18.66
N ALA A 8 1.29 8.52 18.12
CA ALA A 8 0.18 9.39 18.48
C ALA A 8 -0.20 9.27 19.97
N VAL A 9 -0.26 8.04 20.50
CA VAL A 9 -0.49 7.80 21.94
C VAL A 9 0.61 8.45 22.78
N LYS A 10 1.88 8.27 22.41
CA LYS A 10 3.02 8.88 23.12
C LYS A 10 2.97 10.41 23.07
N LYS A 11 2.66 10.99 21.90
CA LYS A 11 2.52 12.45 21.71
C LYS A 11 1.38 13.05 22.53
N SER A 12 0.27 12.32 22.70
CA SER A 12 -0.89 12.78 23.48
C SER A 12 -0.60 12.97 24.98
N ASN A 13 0.52 12.41 25.48
CA ASN A 13 0.89 12.37 26.90
C ASN A 13 -0.22 11.76 27.81
N LYS A 14 -1.10 10.93 27.25
CA LYS A 14 -2.13 10.19 27.99
C LYS A 14 -1.67 8.74 28.20
N SER A 15 -1.91 8.20 29.40
CA SER A 15 -1.71 6.77 29.64
C SER A 15 -2.75 5.94 28.87
N GLN A 16 -2.41 4.69 28.53
CA GLN A 16 -3.36 3.76 27.90
C GLN A 16 -4.65 3.61 28.72
N TYR A 17 -4.56 3.63 30.05
CA TYR A 17 -5.73 3.57 30.94
C TYR A 17 -6.62 4.82 30.81
N LYS A 18 -6.01 6.02 30.74
CA LYS A 18 -6.75 7.27 30.55
C LYS A 18 -7.45 7.27 29.19
N ILE A 19 -6.77 6.84 28.14
CA ILE A 19 -7.36 6.70 26.79
C ILE A 19 -8.53 5.71 26.83
N ALA A 20 -8.39 4.56 27.49
CA ALA A 20 -9.47 3.58 27.62
C ALA A 20 -10.71 4.19 28.29
N LYS A 21 -10.49 4.89 29.41
CA LYS A 21 -11.55 5.52 30.19
C LYS A 21 -12.29 6.61 29.41
N GLU A 22 -11.56 7.48 28.72
CA GLU A 22 -12.13 8.63 27.99
C GLU A 22 -12.78 8.22 26.66
N SER A 23 -12.21 7.23 25.96
CA SER A 23 -12.73 6.79 24.65
C SER A 23 -13.86 5.77 24.76
N GLY A 24 -14.03 5.14 25.92
CA GLY A 24 -14.92 3.99 26.09
C GLY A 24 -14.47 2.74 25.32
N VAL A 25 -13.24 2.71 24.81
CA VAL A 25 -12.63 1.53 24.19
C VAL A 25 -12.02 0.66 25.28
N PRO A 26 -12.27 -0.67 25.28
CA PRO A 26 -11.69 -1.55 26.29
C PRO A 26 -10.17 -1.43 26.38
N PHE A 27 -9.64 -1.42 27.60
CA PHE A 27 -8.20 -1.37 27.83
C PHE A 27 -7.46 -2.53 27.16
N SER A 28 -8.07 -3.71 27.09
CA SER A 28 -7.52 -4.88 26.39
C SER A 28 -7.29 -4.60 24.90
N THR A 29 -8.20 -3.89 24.23
CA THR A 29 -8.06 -3.48 22.83
C THR A 29 -6.90 -2.48 22.67
N ILE A 30 -6.83 -1.46 23.52
CA ILE A 30 -5.72 -0.48 23.46
C ILE A 30 -4.38 -1.16 23.72
N ASN A 31 -4.32 -2.05 24.71
CA ASN A 31 -3.11 -2.80 25.02
C ASN A 31 -2.71 -3.76 23.89
N ALA A 32 -3.69 -4.37 23.18
CA ALA A 32 -3.42 -5.20 22.00
C ALA A 32 -2.86 -4.37 20.85
N LEU A 33 -3.40 -3.17 20.59
CA LEU A 33 -2.89 -2.24 19.59
C LEU A 33 -1.47 -1.77 19.94
N PHE A 34 -1.24 -1.33 21.17
CA PHE A 34 0.05 -0.79 21.60
C PHE A 34 1.17 -1.84 21.56
N ASN A 35 0.86 -3.10 21.91
CA ASN A 35 1.80 -4.22 21.86
C ASN A 35 1.80 -4.96 20.51
N ARG A 36 1.21 -4.38 19.45
CA ARG A 36 1.20 -4.94 18.09
C ARG A 36 0.61 -6.36 18.01
N LYS A 37 -0.33 -6.71 18.89
CA LYS A 37 -1.07 -7.98 18.85
C LYS A 37 -2.28 -7.94 17.92
N GLN A 38 -2.74 -6.74 17.57
CA GLN A 38 -3.83 -6.47 16.66
C GLN A 38 -3.45 -5.27 15.79
N SER A 39 -3.76 -5.29 14.49
CA SER A 39 -3.57 -4.12 13.62
C SER A 39 -4.65 -3.06 13.86
N VAL A 40 -4.26 -1.79 13.89
CA VAL A 40 -5.16 -0.63 13.95
C VAL A 40 -6.07 -0.57 12.72
N ASN A 41 -5.58 -1.02 11.55
CA ASN A 41 -6.36 -1.06 10.31
C ASN A 41 -7.48 -2.10 10.33
N ASN A 42 -7.41 -3.08 11.24
CA ASN A 42 -8.43 -4.12 11.41
C ASN A 42 -9.44 -3.80 12.52
N CYS A 43 -9.32 -2.64 13.17
CA CYS A 43 -10.33 -2.19 14.12
C CYS A 43 -11.57 -1.67 13.39
N ALA A 44 -12.73 -1.79 14.05
CA ALA A 44 -13.93 -1.11 13.58
C ALA A 44 -13.67 0.40 13.50
N THR A 45 -14.18 1.05 12.45
CA THR A 45 -14.02 2.49 12.20
C THR A 45 -14.41 3.32 13.43
N VAL A 46 -15.51 2.95 14.10
CA VAL A 46 -15.98 3.63 15.33
C VAL A 46 -14.96 3.57 16.48
N THR A 47 -14.17 2.49 16.58
CA THR A 47 -13.11 2.37 17.57
C THR A 47 -12.01 3.38 17.29
N ILE A 48 -11.56 3.47 16.03
CA ILE A 48 -10.49 4.40 15.64
C ILE A 48 -10.96 5.85 15.77
N LEU A 49 -12.21 6.17 15.40
CA LEU A 49 -12.78 7.51 15.60
C LEU A 49 -12.84 7.93 17.08
N ARG A 50 -13.20 7.01 17.98
CA ARG A 50 -13.18 7.30 19.43
C ARG A 50 -11.78 7.52 19.95
N LEU A 51 -10.81 6.72 19.49
CA LEU A 51 -9.41 6.88 19.84
C LEU A 51 -8.86 8.20 19.30
N SER A 52 -9.15 8.56 18.04
CA SER A 52 -8.68 9.79 17.40
C SER A 52 -9.17 11.03 18.14
N ALA A 53 -10.46 11.06 18.52
CA ALA A 53 -11.05 12.15 19.30
C ALA A 53 -10.37 12.36 20.66
N VAL A 54 -10.02 11.27 21.36
CA VAL A 54 -9.36 11.35 22.68
C VAL A 54 -7.87 11.63 22.56
N ILE A 55 -7.20 11.07 21.56
CA ILE A 55 -5.76 11.27 21.33
C ILE A 55 -5.50 12.70 20.84
N GLY A 56 -6.43 13.28 20.07
CA GLY A 56 -6.31 14.61 19.47
C GLY A 56 -5.63 14.60 18.11
N GLU A 57 -5.65 13.47 17.41
CA GLU A 57 -5.07 13.28 16.07
C GLU A 57 -6.18 12.96 15.07
N ASP A 58 -5.94 13.24 13.79
CA ASP A 58 -6.89 12.88 12.74
C ASP A 58 -7.03 11.35 12.60
N PHE A 59 -8.21 10.91 12.16
CA PHE A 59 -8.51 9.49 11.95
C PHE A 59 -7.47 8.79 11.07
N PHE A 60 -7.07 9.43 9.96
CA PHE A 60 -6.10 8.85 9.02
C PHE A 60 -4.68 8.85 9.58
N CYS A 61 -4.36 9.75 10.51
CA CYS A 61 -3.06 9.80 11.18
C CYS A 61 -2.85 8.62 12.15
N LEU A 62 -3.92 7.92 12.58
CA LEU A 62 -3.79 6.74 13.44
C LEU A 62 -3.57 5.44 12.65
N LEU A 63 -3.98 5.41 11.38
CA LEU A 63 -3.92 4.21 10.56
C LEU A 63 -2.50 3.97 10.06
N ASP A 64 -2.13 2.70 9.94
CA ASP A 64 -0.93 2.33 9.20
C ASP A 64 -1.21 2.47 7.69
N PRO A 65 -0.17 2.69 6.86
CA PRO A 65 -0.24 2.46 5.43
C PRO A 65 -0.97 1.16 5.08
N TYR A 66 -2.02 1.26 4.26
CA TYR A 66 -2.76 0.11 3.76
C TYR A 66 -2.44 -0.09 2.28
N PRO A 67 -2.10 -1.31 1.82
CA PRO A 67 -1.81 -1.56 0.41
C PRO A 67 -3.13 -1.59 -0.37
N LEU A 68 -3.65 -0.42 -0.72
CA LEU A 68 -4.97 -0.25 -1.34
C LEU A 68 -5.16 -1.03 -2.63
N LEU A 69 -4.06 -1.23 -3.35
CA LEU A 69 -4.05 -1.90 -4.62
C LEU A 69 -3.81 -3.41 -4.51
N ASP A 70 -3.54 -3.97 -3.33
CA ASP A 70 -3.22 -5.39 -3.23
C ASP A 70 -4.36 -6.26 -3.79
N ASN A 71 -4.01 -7.13 -4.74
CA ASN A 71 -4.94 -7.99 -5.49
C ASN A 71 -5.94 -7.27 -6.41
N THR A 72 -5.78 -5.96 -6.63
CA THR A 72 -6.54 -5.27 -7.68
C THR A 72 -5.99 -5.66 -9.06
N CYS A 73 -6.85 -5.71 -10.06
CA CYS A 73 -6.49 -6.10 -11.42
C CYS A 73 -6.99 -5.10 -12.45
N GLY A 74 -6.40 -5.14 -13.63
CA GLY A 74 -6.80 -4.33 -14.76
C GLY A 74 -6.30 -4.91 -16.08
N GLU A 75 -6.64 -4.22 -17.17
CA GLU A 75 -6.20 -4.58 -18.50
C GLU A 75 -5.77 -3.31 -19.24
N TYR A 76 -4.61 -3.38 -19.90
CA TYR A 76 -4.11 -2.29 -20.74
C TYR A 76 -3.42 -2.86 -21.97
N LYS A 77 -3.80 -2.40 -23.17
CA LYS A 77 -3.29 -2.89 -24.46
C LYS A 77 -3.33 -4.43 -24.60
N GLY A 78 -4.37 -5.06 -24.04
CA GLY A 78 -4.55 -6.52 -24.03
C GLY A 78 -3.69 -7.26 -22.99
N ILE A 79 -2.90 -6.57 -22.18
CA ILE A 79 -2.13 -7.14 -21.08
C ILE A 79 -2.97 -7.04 -19.80
N LYS A 80 -3.32 -8.20 -19.26
CA LYS A 80 -3.97 -8.31 -17.95
C LYS A 80 -2.91 -8.26 -16.86
N TYR A 81 -3.10 -7.38 -15.89
CA TYR A 81 -2.17 -7.20 -14.79
C TYR A 81 -2.87 -7.32 -13.44
N THR A 82 -2.09 -7.63 -12.41
CA THR A 82 -2.50 -7.67 -11.01
C THR A 82 -1.47 -6.94 -10.17
N TRP A 83 -1.94 -6.12 -9.25
CA TRP A 83 -1.12 -5.48 -8.24
C TRP A 83 -0.88 -6.42 -7.05
N LYS A 84 0.35 -6.43 -6.54
CA LYS A 84 0.75 -7.19 -5.35
C LYS A 84 1.53 -6.31 -4.39
N ASN A 85 1.19 -6.39 -3.11
CA ASN A 85 1.94 -5.71 -2.07
C ASN A 85 3.25 -6.44 -1.76
N CYS A 86 4.35 -5.68 -1.68
CA CYS A 86 5.67 -6.16 -1.27
C CYS A 86 6.24 -5.24 -0.20
N ASP A 87 5.61 -5.23 0.97
CA ASP A 87 5.97 -4.53 2.22
C ASP A 87 6.29 -3.03 2.10
N GLU A 88 7.36 -2.70 1.40
CA GLU A 88 7.84 -1.35 1.14
C GLU A 88 7.36 -0.76 -0.20
N SER A 89 6.82 -1.57 -1.12
CA SER A 89 6.35 -1.13 -2.43
C SER A 89 5.17 -1.96 -2.96
N MET A 90 4.65 -1.56 -4.11
CA MET A 90 3.70 -2.31 -4.91
C MET A 90 4.37 -2.86 -6.16
N GLN A 91 4.08 -4.11 -6.47
CA GLN A 91 4.50 -4.80 -7.68
C GLN A 91 3.34 -4.91 -8.66
N LEU A 92 3.66 -4.71 -9.94
CA LEU A 92 2.77 -4.95 -11.05
C LEU A 92 3.14 -6.28 -11.72
N ASN A 93 2.22 -7.22 -11.71
CA ASN A 93 2.44 -8.58 -12.20
C ASN A 93 1.58 -8.82 -13.44
N PHE A 94 2.14 -9.33 -14.52
CA PHE A 94 1.42 -9.68 -15.74
C PHE A 94 2.17 -10.73 -16.56
N ASP A 95 1.48 -11.38 -17.49
CA ASP A 95 2.11 -12.31 -18.42
C ASP A 95 2.34 -11.64 -19.77
N TYR A 96 3.52 -11.85 -20.36
CA TYR A 96 3.89 -11.33 -21.68
C TYR A 96 4.68 -12.39 -22.46
N ASN A 97 4.20 -12.75 -23.65
CA ASN A 97 4.80 -13.77 -24.51
C ASN A 97 5.07 -15.13 -23.82
N GLY A 98 4.20 -15.52 -22.88
CA GLY A 98 4.32 -16.78 -22.14
C GLY A 98 5.25 -16.72 -20.93
N GLU A 99 5.84 -15.56 -20.63
CA GLU A 99 6.67 -15.33 -19.45
C GLU A 99 5.94 -14.46 -18.43
N HIS A 100 6.14 -14.77 -17.15
CA HIS A 100 5.60 -13.95 -16.06
C HIS A 100 6.54 -12.77 -15.78
N VAL A 101 5.99 -11.57 -15.80
CA VAL A 101 6.71 -10.31 -15.57
C VAL A 101 6.27 -9.72 -14.25
N VAL A 102 7.24 -9.26 -13.48
CA VAL A 102 7.06 -8.56 -12.20
C VAL A 102 7.81 -7.23 -12.27
N ILE A 103 7.10 -6.13 -12.11
CA ILE A 103 7.68 -4.78 -12.05
C ILE A 103 7.49 -4.22 -10.65
N ASP A 104 8.59 -4.04 -9.92
CA ASP A 104 8.56 -3.28 -8.67
C ASP A 104 8.49 -1.79 -8.98
N THR A 105 7.45 -1.12 -8.48
CA THR A 105 7.26 0.32 -8.70
C THR A 105 8.11 1.18 -7.78
N GLY A 106 8.62 0.64 -6.68
CA GLY A 106 9.26 1.43 -5.62
C GLY A 106 8.29 2.37 -4.89
N LEU A 107 6.98 2.24 -5.10
CA LEU A 107 5.94 3.10 -4.54
C LEU A 107 4.97 2.28 -3.70
N LYS A 108 4.55 2.78 -2.53
CA LYS A 108 3.56 2.10 -1.67
C LYS A 108 2.11 2.18 -2.17
N LEU A 109 1.79 3.15 -3.04
CA LEU A 109 0.45 3.40 -3.61
C LEU A 109 -0.71 3.17 -2.62
N ASN A 110 -0.67 3.91 -1.51
CA ASN A 110 -1.48 3.68 -0.31
C ASN A 110 -2.36 4.89 0.09
N LEU A 111 -2.50 5.86 -0.82
CA LEU A 111 -3.29 7.08 -0.61
C LEU A 111 -4.66 6.96 -1.29
N PRO A 112 -5.77 6.82 -0.54
CA PRO A 112 -7.10 6.64 -1.14
C PRO A 112 -7.49 7.79 -2.09
N SER A 113 -7.06 9.02 -1.77
CA SER A 113 -7.29 10.20 -2.59
C SER A 113 -6.66 10.13 -3.98
N LYS A 114 -5.73 9.20 -4.21
CA LYS A 114 -5.01 8.98 -5.46
C LYS A 114 -5.52 7.76 -6.24
N GLN A 115 -6.61 7.13 -5.79
CA GLN A 115 -7.10 5.88 -6.38
C GLN A 115 -7.40 5.98 -7.88
N SER A 116 -7.92 7.11 -8.35
CA SER A 116 -8.19 7.34 -9.77
C SER A 116 -6.93 7.45 -10.64
N GLU A 117 -5.77 7.74 -10.04
CA GLU A 117 -4.49 7.88 -10.76
C GLU A 117 -3.74 6.54 -10.88
N TYR A 118 -4.12 5.52 -10.10
CA TYR A 118 -3.44 4.23 -10.08
C TYR A 118 -3.47 3.43 -11.39
N PRO A 119 -4.56 3.45 -12.19
CA PRO A 119 -4.53 2.86 -13.52
C PRO A 119 -3.44 3.47 -14.40
N THR A 120 -3.28 4.80 -14.40
CA THR A 120 -2.23 5.49 -15.17
C THR A 120 -0.83 5.02 -14.78
N ILE A 121 -0.58 4.72 -13.50
CA ILE A 121 0.70 4.20 -13.03
C ILE A 121 0.96 2.79 -13.61
N ALA A 122 -0.06 1.94 -13.68
CA ALA A 122 0.08 0.63 -14.32
C ALA A 122 0.39 0.78 -15.82
N GLU A 123 -0.34 1.66 -16.51
CA GLU A 123 -0.16 1.95 -17.93
C GLU A 123 1.26 2.42 -18.24
N TRP A 124 1.81 3.35 -17.45
CA TRP A 124 3.18 3.85 -17.62
C TRP A 124 4.23 2.76 -17.42
N ASN A 125 4.06 1.88 -16.44
CA ASN A 125 4.99 0.77 -16.21
C ASN A 125 4.95 -0.25 -17.35
N ILE A 126 3.75 -0.57 -17.86
CA ILE A 126 3.58 -1.45 -19.01
C ILE A 126 4.17 -0.83 -20.27
N ASP A 127 3.92 0.45 -20.52
CA ASP A 127 4.47 1.15 -21.70
C ASP A 127 6.00 1.20 -21.68
N ARG A 128 6.60 1.49 -20.52
CA ARG A 128 8.05 1.43 -20.33
C ARG A 128 8.59 0.04 -20.66
N PHE A 129 7.99 -1.01 -20.09
CA PHE A 129 8.39 -2.39 -20.34
C PHE A 129 8.31 -2.76 -21.84
N LEU A 130 7.20 -2.42 -22.50
CA LEU A 130 7.03 -2.70 -23.93
C LEU A 130 8.05 -1.95 -24.79
N GLN A 131 8.39 -0.73 -24.40
CA GLN A 131 9.42 0.06 -25.09
C GLN A 131 10.81 -0.58 -24.93
N GLU A 132 11.17 -1.03 -23.73
CA GLU A 132 12.42 -1.76 -23.46
C GLU A 132 12.52 -3.03 -24.32
N LYS A 133 11.43 -3.82 -24.40
CA LYS A 133 11.40 -5.03 -25.25
C LYS A 133 11.54 -4.75 -26.74
N ARG A 134 11.00 -3.62 -27.23
CA ARG A 134 11.20 -3.20 -28.63
C ARG A 134 12.66 -2.83 -28.91
N PHE A 135 13.31 -2.12 -27.98
CA PHE A 135 14.72 -1.79 -28.12
C PHE A 135 15.63 -3.03 -28.07
N GLU A 136 15.36 -3.97 -27.17
CA GLU A 136 16.08 -5.25 -27.10
C GLU A 136 15.98 -6.03 -28.42
N ALA A 137 14.78 -6.12 -29.01
CA ALA A 137 14.56 -6.80 -30.28
C ALA A 137 15.35 -6.13 -31.42
N TYR A 138 15.26 -4.79 -31.52
CA TYR A 138 15.97 -4.03 -32.54
C TYR A 138 17.50 -4.13 -32.42
N ALA A 139 18.03 -4.10 -31.19
CA ALA A 139 19.45 -4.28 -30.94
C ALA A 139 19.95 -5.66 -31.40
N LYS A 140 19.14 -6.71 -31.19
CA LYS A 140 19.41 -8.07 -31.67
C LYS A 140 19.43 -8.18 -33.20
N GLU A 141 18.50 -7.51 -33.88
CA GLU A 141 18.48 -7.47 -35.34
C GLU A 141 19.73 -6.79 -35.90
N LEU A 142 20.14 -5.65 -35.31
CA LEU A 142 21.34 -4.94 -35.73
C LEU A 142 22.64 -5.71 -35.48
N SER A 143 22.72 -6.52 -34.42
CA SER A 143 23.89 -7.38 -34.19
C SER A 143 23.97 -8.50 -35.23
N ASN A 144 22.84 -9.06 -35.65
CA ASN A 144 22.79 -10.16 -36.63
C ASN A 144 23.07 -9.69 -38.07
N VAL A 145 22.93 -8.39 -38.37
CA VAL A 145 23.24 -7.82 -39.70
C VAL A 145 24.74 -7.47 -39.84
N ARG A 146 25.51 -7.50 -38.76
CA ARG A 146 26.96 -7.17 -38.75
C ARG A 146 27.88 -8.39 -38.77
N GLU A 147 27.32 -9.61 -38.78
CA GLU A 147 28.03 -10.88 -39.05
C GLU A 147 27.87 -11.28 -40.52
#